data_AF-A0A6G0XY29-F1
#
_entry.id   AF-A0A6G0XY29-F1
#
_cell.length_a   1.000
_cell.length_b   1.000
_cell.length_c   1.000
_cell.angle_alpha   90.00
_cell.angle_beta   90.00
_cell.angle_gamma   90.00
#
_symmetry.space_group_name_H-M   'P 1'
#
loop_
_entity.id
_entity.type
_entity.pdbx_description
1 polymer ?
#
loop_
_entity_poly.entity_id
_entity_poly.type
_entity_poly.pdbx_seq_one_letter_code
_entity_poly.pdbx_strand_id
1 'polypeptide(L)'
;MSRKFMTQDLTDAVEALSVRALAGQRADAAVTPSVLPCSRLRWVVRNMIGRATIWVFVAIAVFVSAKGNRHSRVDRVWRMQKKRCEENECREFNSMTNMNCVHQCISSTCFDKIYAAEPLEDGEVDDYRFNKYLICIRDDYRERMRKPKDEL
;
A
#
# COMPACT_ATOMS: atom_id res chain seq x y z
N MET A 1 6.98 -12.19 9.35
CA MET A 1 6.42 -11.70 10.63
C MET A 1 7.11 -10.38 10.95
N SER A 2 6.42 -9.23 11.00
CA SER A 2 7.03 -7.97 11.49
C SER A 2 6.09 -6.74 11.53
N ARG A 3 4.88 -6.80 10.96
CA ARG A 3 3.99 -5.62 10.90
C ARG A 3 3.01 -5.46 12.07
N LYS A 4 2.84 -6.48 12.91
CA LYS A 4 1.92 -6.41 14.07
C LYS A 4 2.54 -5.69 15.27
N PHE A 5 3.88 -5.64 15.37
CA PHE A 5 4.56 -5.15 16.57
C PHE A 5 4.45 -3.63 16.73
N MET A 6 4.41 -2.87 15.63
CA MET A 6 4.50 -1.41 15.68
C MET A 6 3.15 -0.70 15.92
N THR A 7 2.02 -1.41 15.80
CA THR A 7 0.68 -0.84 16.00
C THR A 7 0.19 -0.95 17.44
N GLN A 8 0.79 -1.81 18.28
CA GLN A 8 0.42 -1.96 19.69
C GLN A 8 1.03 -0.87 20.58
N ASP A 9 2.26 -0.41 20.31
CA ASP A 9 2.89 0.67 21.09
C ASP A 9 2.14 2.01 21.02
N LEU A 10 1.45 2.28 19.91
CA LEU A 10 0.71 3.52 19.70
C LEU A 10 -0.64 3.56 20.43
N THR A 11 -1.29 2.41 20.64
CA THR A 11 -2.55 2.35 21.40
C THR A 11 -2.32 2.54 22.89
N ASP A 12 -1.24 1.98 23.43
CA ASP A 12 -0.94 2.02 24.86
C ASP A 12 -0.52 3.44 25.32
N ALA A 13 0.11 4.21 24.43
CA ALA A 13 0.47 5.61 24.71
C ALA A 13 -0.76 6.54 24.82
N VAL A 14 -1.84 6.25 24.11
CA VAL A 14 -3.08 7.05 24.14
C VAL A 14 -3.88 6.79 25.41
N GLU A 15 -3.87 5.56 25.92
CA GLU A 15 -4.57 5.19 27.15
C GLU A 15 -3.89 5.78 28.41
N ALA A 16 -2.55 5.85 28.42
CA ALA A 16 -1.79 6.45 29.53
C ALA A 16 -2.03 7.97 29.70
N LEU A 17 -2.37 8.69 28.63
CA LEU A 17 -2.70 10.12 28.66
C LEU A 17 -4.12 10.40 29.18
N SER A 18 -5.03 9.42 29.09
CA SER A 18 -6.42 9.50 29.59
C SER A 18 -6.49 9.51 31.12
N VAL A 19 -5.67 8.70 31.79
CA VAL A 19 -5.78 8.47 33.25
C VAL A 19 -5.26 9.65 34.09
N ARG A 20 -4.28 10.44 33.59
CA ARG A 20 -3.74 11.60 34.33
C ARG A 20 -4.67 12.82 34.36
N ALA A 21 -5.74 12.85 33.57
CA ALA A 21 -6.65 14.00 33.49
C ALA A 21 -7.73 14.02 34.60
N LEU A 22 -7.84 12.98 35.43
CA LEU A 22 -8.93 12.86 36.43
C LEU A 22 -8.49 13.05 37.90
N ALA A 23 -7.19 13.21 38.18
CA ALA A 23 -6.67 13.29 39.55
C ALA A 23 -6.55 14.74 40.09
N GLY A 24 -7.59 15.56 39.94
CA GLY A 24 -7.54 16.95 40.38
C GLY A 24 -8.90 17.55 40.71
N GLN A 25 -9.57 17.06 41.75
CA GLN A 25 -10.68 17.77 42.39
C GLN A 25 -10.90 17.34 43.86
N ARG A 26 -10.55 18.24 44.78
CA ARG A 26 -11.10 18.42 46.14
C ARG A 26 -10.98 19.94 46.40
N ALA A 27 -12.09 20.70 46.34
CA ALA A 27 -12.94 21.11 47.46
C ALA A 27 -12.10 21.83 48.54
N ASP A 28 -12.29 23.11 48.90
CA ASP A 28 -13.53 23.86 49.11
C ASP A 28 -13.33 25.39 49.08
N ALA A 29 -14.46 26.10 48.97
CA ALA A 29 -14.84 27.29 49.76
C ALA A 29 -15.16 28.60 49.00
N ALA A 30 -16.26 29.20 49.49
CA ALA A 30 -16.71 30.59 49.38
C ALA A 30 -17.49 31.05 48.12
N VAL A 31 -18.82 30.95 48.25
CA VAL A 31 -19.83 32.00 48.05
C VAL A 31 -19.38 33.30 47.37
N THR A 32 -19.99 33.64 46.23
CA THR A 32 -20.63 34.95 45.93
C THR A 32 -21.43 34.87 44.62
N PRO A 33 -22.62 35.50 44.50
CA PRO A 33 -23.38 35.57 43.27
C PRO A 33 -23.16 36.92 42.56
N SER A 34 -22.40 36.95 41.47
CA SER A 34 -22.41 38.10 40.56
C SER A 34 -21.85 37.74 39.18
N VAL A 35 -22.74 37.78 38.19
CA VAL A 35 -22.51 38.05 36.76
C VAL A 35 -21.53 37.11 36.03
N LEU A 36 -22.06 36.14 35.28
CA LEU A 36 -21.28 35.38 34.30
C LEU A 36 -20.90 36.29 33.11
N PRO A 37 -19.61 36.50 32.81
CA PRO A 37 -19.18 37.32 31.68
C PRO A 37 -19.40 36.57 30.35
N CYS A 38 -19.97 37.30 29.37
CA CYS A 38 -20.35 36.86 28.02
C CYS A 38 -19.18 36.31 27.16
N SER A 39 -17.94 36.36 27.65
CA SER A 39 -16.72 35.91 26.97
C SER A 39 -16.44 34.40 27.09
N ARG A 40 -17.06 33.69 28.05
CA ARG A 40 -16.82 32.24 28.27
C ARG A 40 -17.54 31.33 27.27
N LEU A 41 -18.70 31.71 26.72
CA LEU A 41 -19.40 30.89 25.71
C LEU A 41 -18.61 30.80 24.39
N ARG A 42 -17.90 31.87 24.01
CA ARG A 42 -17.14 31.93 22.75
C ARG A 42 -15.92 31.01 22.73
N TRP A 43 -15.35 30.67 23.90
CA TRP A 43 -14.21 29.77 24.02
C TRP A 43 -14.62 28.29 23.94
N VAL A 44 -15.76 27.92 24.55
CA VAL A 44 -16.25 26.53 24.57
C VAL A 44 -16.70 26.08 23.18
N VAL A 45 -17.42 26.91 22.43
CA VAL A 45 -17.90 26.60 21.06
C VAL A 45 -16.73 26.47 20.06
N ARG A 46 -15.68 27.31 20.20
CA ARG A 46 -14.47 27.26 19.37
C ARG A 46 -13.64 25.98 19.62
N ASN A 47 -13.69 25.43 20.83
CA ASN A 47 -12.99 24.21 21.21
C ASN A 47 -13.74 22.93 20.76
N MET A 48 -15.08 22.97 20.68
CA MET A 48 -15.87 21.86 20.14
C MET A 48 -15.73 21.69 18.62
N ILE A 49 -15.72 22.81 17.87
CA ILE A 49 -15.52 22.78 16.41
C ILE A 49 -14.11 22.24 16.07
N GLY A 50 -13.09 22.62 16.83
CA GLY A 50 -11.72 22.11 16.65
C GLY A 50 -11.55 20.62 16.97
N ARG A 51 -12.30 20.08 17.94
CA ARG A 51 -12.25 18.63 18.24
C ARG A 51 -13.00 17.80 17.20
N ALA A 52 -14.12 18.28 16.68
CA ALA A 52 -14.88 17.59 15.64
C ALA A 52 -14.08 17.47 14.32
N THR A 53 -13.35 18.52 13.92
CA THR A 53 -12.52 18.47 12.71
C THR A 53 -11.36 17.48 12.84
N ILE A 54 -10.71 17.40 14.01
CA ILE A 54 -9.66 16.41 14.27
C ILE A 54 -10.19 14.99 14.10
N TRP A 55 -11.36 14.67 14.66
CA TRP A 55 -11.97 13.34 14.51
C TRP A 55 -12.36 13.04 13.05
N VAL A 56 -12.85 14.02 12.29
CA VAL A 56 -13.13 13.87 10.86
C VAL A 56 -11.85 13.62 10.06
N PHE A 57 -10.77 14.36 10.32
CA PHE A 57 -9.47 14.14 9.66
C PHE A 57 -8.86 12.77 10.01
N VAL A 58 -8.96 12.34 11.26
CA VAL A 58 -8.52 11.00 11.70
C VAL A 58 -9.35 9.91 10.99
N ALA A 59 -10.67 10.06 10.93
CA ALA A 59 -11.53 9.10 10.22
C ALA A 59 -11.15 9.02 8.73
N ILE A 60 -10.96 10.16 8.05
CA ILE A 60 -10.53 10.21 6.65
C ILE A 60 -9.17 9.51 6.46
N ALA A 61 -8.19 9.76 7.33
CA ALA A 61 -6.86 9.15 7.24
C ALA A 61 -6.92 7.61 7.39
N VAL A 62 -7.78 7.10 8.27
CA VAL A 62 -8.00 5.65 8.44
C VAL A 62 -8.64 5.04 7.18
N PHE A 63 -9.63 5.70 6.57
CA PHE A 63 -10.28 5.22 5.34
C PHE A 63 -9.34 5.18 4.12
N VAL A 64 -8.42 6.15 3.99
CA VAL A 64 -7.47 6.20 2.85
C VAL A 64 -6.45 5.05 2.89
N SER A 65 -6.11 4.53 4.07
CA SER A 65 -5.08 3.48 4.24
C SER A 65 -5.53 2.06 3.83
N ALA A 66 -6.81 1.85 3.51
CA ALA A 66 -7.35 0.52 3.22
C ALA A 66 -7.13 0.04 1.75
N LYS A 67 -6.66 0.91 0.84
CA LYS A 67 -6.54 0.56 -0.59
C LYS A 67 -5.09 0.37 -1.06
N GLY A 68 -4.67 -0.90 -1.10
CA GLY A 68 -3.92 -1.43 -2.25
C GLY A 68 -2.45 -1.78 -2.05
N ASN A 69 -2.16 -3.09 -1.88
CA ASN A 69 -0.83 -3.67 -2.05
C ASN A 69 -0.83 -4.87 -3.02
N ARG A 70 -1.86 -4.99 -3.87
CA ARG A 70 -2.02 -6.13 -4.79
C ARG A 70 -1.10 -6.00 -6.01
N HIS A 71 -0.93 -4.79 -6.53
CA HIS A 71 -0.04 -4.53 -7.67
C HIS A 71 1.43 -4.83 -7.33
N SER A 72 1.89 -4.32 -6.18
CA SER A 72 3.26 -4.52 -5.69
C SER A 72 3.61 -6.00 -5.45
N ARG A 73 2.63 -6.86 -5.13
CA ARG A 73 2.84 -8.30 -5.02
C ARG A 73 3.11 -8.93 -6.38
N VAL A 74 2.30 -8.63 -7.39
CA VAL A 74 2.49 -9.15 -8.74
C VAL A 74 3.83 -8.66 -9.32
N ASP A 75 4.12 -7.37 -9.20
CA ASP A 75 5.38 -6.79 -9.68
C ASP A 75 6.61 -7.36 -8.96
N ARG A 76 6.47 -7.77 -7.68
CA ARG A 76 7.54 -8.44 -6.95
C ARG A 76 7.78 -9.85 -7.47
N VAL A 77 6.72 -10.63 -7.70
CA VAL A 77 6.84 -11.99 -8.24
C VAL A 77 7.45 -11.96 -9.63
N TRP A 78 6.97 -11.05 -10.49
CA TRP A 78 7.54 -10.78 -11.80
C TRP A 78 9.04 -10.50 -11.76
N ARG A 79 9.50 -9.57 -10.90
CA ARG A 79 10.93 -9.25 -10.78
C ARG A 79 11.78 -10.43 -10.32
N MET A 80 11.26 -11.26 -9.41
CA MET A 80 11.95 -12.47 -8.96
C MET A 80 12.03 -13.52 -10.07
N GLN A 81 10.98 -13.69 -10.88
CA GLN A 81 11.01 -14.60 -12.02
C GLN A 81 11.94 -14.11 -13.12
N LYS A 82 11.92 -12.82 -13.45
CA LYS A 82 12.85 -12.22 -14.41
C LYS A 82 14.30 -12.53 -14.04
N LYS A 83 14.67 -12.27 -12.79
CA LYS A 83 16.00 -12.58 -12.27
C LYS A 83 16.33 -14.08 -12.36
N ARG A 84 15.36 -14.95 -12.04
CA ARG A 84 15.54 -16.41 -12.17
C ARG A 84 15.79 -16.83 -13.61
N CYS A 85 15.05 -16.27 -14.57
CA CYS A 85 15.24 -16.53 -15.99
C CYS A 85 16.60 -16.05 -16.47
N GLU A 86 17.02 -14.85 -16.08
CA GLU A 86 18.33 -14.28 -16.41
C GLU A 86 19.48 -15.14 -15.87
N GLU A 87 19.37 -15.64 -14.63
CA GLU A 87 20.45 -16.40 -13.98
C GLU A 87 20.51 -17.88 -14.37
N ASN A 88 19.37 -18.52 -14.67
CA ASN A 88 19.31 -19.97 -14.88
C ASN A 88 19.12 -20.37 -16.34
N GLU A 89 18.16 -19.78 -17.04
CA GLU A 89 17.77 -20.22 -18.39
C GLU A 89 18.48 -19.41 -19.49
N CYS A 90 18.63 -18.10 -19.29
CA CYS A 90 19.16 -17.17 -20.30
C CYS A 90 20.59 -16.71 -19.99
N ARG A 91 21.35 -17.51 -19.21
CA ARG A 91 22.70 -17.15 -18.74
C ARG A 91 23.74 -17.04 -19.86
N GLU A 92 23.53 -17.79 -20.95
CA GLU A 92 24.44 -17.85 -22.09
C GLU A 92 24.37 -16.60 -22.97
N PHE A 93 23.27 -15.84 -22.87
CA PHE A 93 23.04 -14.64 -23.67
C PHE A 93 23.48 -13.37 -22.93
N ASN A 94 23.94 -12.37 -23.68
CA ASN A 94 24.27 -11.07 -23.12
C ASN A 94 22.99 -10.37 -22.61
N SER A 95 23.10 -9.60 -21.53
CA SER A 95 21.99 -8.83 -20.95
C SER A 95 21.27 -7.91 -21.95
N MET A 96 21.92 -7.50 -23.04
CA MET A 96 21.29 -6.65 -24.06
C MET A 96 20.57 -7.44 -25.16
N THR A 97 20.91 -8.71 -25.38
CA THR A 97 20.32 -9.56 -26.43
C THR A 97 19.41 -10.65 -25.87
N ASN A 98 19.43 -10.87 -24.55
CA ASN A 98 18.68 -11.96 -23.91
C ASN A 98 17.18 -11.67 -23.71
N MET A 99 16.67 -10.53 -24.18
CA MET A 99 15.30 -10.08 -23.90
C MET A 99 14.24 -11.06 -24.43
N ASN A 100 14.44 -11.64 -25.62
CA ASN A 100 13.55 -12.68 -26.15
C ASN A 100 13.51 -13.92 -25.27
N CYS A 101 14.69 -14.44 -24.89
CA CYS A 101 14.80 -15.59 -24.00
C CYS A 101 14.11 -15.32 -22.65
N VAL A 102 14.37 -14.16 -22.06
CA VAL A 102 13.80 -13.78 -20.76
C VAL A 102 12.27 -13.67 -20.85
N HIS A 103 11.74 -13.08 -21.93
CA HIS A 103 10.30 -12.98 -22.10
C HIS A 103 9.64 -14.35 -22.31
N GLN A 104 10.24 -15.21 -23.13
CA GLN A 104 9.72 -16.55 -23.36
C GLN A 104 9.78 -17.42 -22.09
N CYS A 105 10.84 -17.31 -21.29
CA CYS A 105 10.98 -17.99 -20.00
C CYS A 105 9.88 -17.60 -19.00
N ILE A 106 9.55 -16.31 -18.91
CA ILE A 106 8.58 -15.86 -17.89
C ILE A 106 7.15 -16.27 -18.27
N SER A 107 6.76 -16.09 -19.53
CA SER A 107 5.49 -16.59 -20.03
C SER A 107 5.52 -16.72 -21.55
N SER A 108 5.69 -17.95 -22.02
CA SER A 108 5.59 -18.29 -23.44
C SER A 108 4.27 -17.82 -24.05
N THR A 109 3.16 -17.97 -23.33
CA THR A 109 1.84 -17.55 -23.82
C THR A 109 1.71 -16.05 -24.07
N CYS A 110 2.30 -15.21 -23.21
CA CYS A 110 2.30 -13.76 -23.42
C CYS A 110 3.36 -13.33 -24.43
N PHE A 111 4.48 -14.05 -24.50
CA PHE A 111 5.49 -13.84 -25.52
C PHE A 111 4.90 -14.09 -26.91
N ASP A 112 4.28 -15.24 -27.14
CA ASP A 112 3.70 -15.58 -28.45
C ASP A 112 2.60 -14.59 -28.86
N LYS A 113 1.76 -14.14 -27.91
CA LYS A 113 0.71 -13.15 -28.21
C LYS A 113 1.24 -11.80 -28.69
N ILE A 114 2.40 -11.36 -28.21
CA ILE A 114 2.93 -10.02 -28.48
C ILE A 114 4.07 -10.05 -29.51
N TYR A 115 4.85 -11.12 -29.51
CA TYR A 115 6.12 -11.28 -30.21
C TYR A 115 6.15 -12.40 -31.27
N ALA A 116 5.11 -13.22 -31.42
CA ALA A 116 5.15 -14.33 -32.40
C ALA A 116 5.29 -13.89 -33.86
N ALA A 117 4.70 -12.75 -34.24
CA ALA A 117 4.77 -12.28 -35.63
C ALA A 117 6.15 -11.71 -35.99
N GLU A 118 6.80 -11.07 -35.03
CA GLU A 118 8.06 -10.36 -35.22
C GLU A 118 8.82 -10.36 -33.88
N PRO A 119 9.71 -11.33 -33.63
CA PRO A 119 10.52 -11.36 -32.41
C PRO A 119 11.46 -10.14 -32.36
N LEU A 120 11.87 -9.69 -31.16
CA LEU A 120 12.79 -8.54 -31.07
C LEU A 120 14.11 -8.89 -31.76
N GLU A 121 14.70 -7.94 -32.47
CA GLU A 121 16.07 -8.10 -32.94
C GLU A 121 17.08 -7.95 -31.78
N ASP A 122 18.28 -8.49 -31.96
CA ASP A 122 19.34 -8.42 -30.96
C ASP A 122 19.74 -6.97 -30.66
N GLY A 123 19.44 -6.50 -29.44
CA GLY A 123 19.72 -5.13 -28.99
C GLY A 123 18.60 -4.12 -29.26
N GLU A 124 17.46 -4.57 -29.80
CA GLU A 124 16.26 -3.74 -29.96
C GLU A 124 15.52 -3.58 -28.63
N VAL A 125 14.99 -2.37 -28.36
CA VAL A 125 14.13 -2.09 -27.21
C VAL A 125 12.82 -1.50 -27.71
N ASP A 126 11.76 -2.31 -27.73
CA ASP A 126 10.40 -1.86 -28.02
C ASP A 126 9.60 -1.65 -26.73
N ASP A 127 9.58 -0.42 -26.24
CA ASP A 127 8.83 -0.04 -25.03
C ASP A 127 7.32 -0.22 -25.18
N TYR A 128 6.77 -0.04 -26.37
CA TYR A 128 5.32 -0.11 -26.60
C TYR A 128 4.82 -1.56 -26.47
N ARG A 129 5.50 -2.49 -27.14
CA ARG A 129 5.21 -3.93 -27.04
C ARG A 129 5.56 -4.46 -25.66
N PHE A 130 6.65 -3.98 -25.04
CA PHE A 130 7.02 -4.36 -23.69
C PHE A 130 5.92 -3.99 -22.67
N ASN A 131 5.33 -2.79 -22.78
CA ASN A 131 4.20 -2.40 -21.92
C ASN A 131 2.98 -3.31 -22.11
N LYS A 132 2.64 -3.71 -23.35
CA LYS A 132 1.57 -4.67 -23.61
C LYS A 132 1.87 -6.04 -23.01
N TYR A 133 3.11 -6.49 -23.14
CA TYR A 133 3.58 -7.75 -22.56
C TYR A 133 3.47 -7.74 -21.02
N LEU A 134 3.86 -6.64 -20.35
CA LEU A 134 3.69 -6.48 -18.91
C LEU A 134 2.21 -6.52 -18.47
N ILE A 135 1.30 -5.96 -19.26
CA ILE A 135 -0.14 -6.03 -18.99
C ILE A 135 -0.61 -7.49 -19.09
N CYS A 136 -0.27 -8.19 -20.17
CA CYS A 136 -0.62 -9.61 -20.36
C CYS A 136 -0.18 -10.45 -19.17
N ILE A 137 1.06 -10.28 -18.72
CA ILE A 137 1.60 -11.02 -17.58
C ILE A 137 0.86 -10.72 -16.30
N ARG A 138 0.58 -9.44 -16.01
CA ARG A 138 -0.15 -9.07 -14.79
C ARG A 138 -1.54 -9.70 -14.75
N ASP A 139 -2.18 -9.85 -15.90
CA ASP A 139 -3.48 -10.49 -16.00
C ASP A 139 -3.38 -12.02 -15.88
N ASP A 140 -2.40 -12.65 -16.53
CA ASP A 140 -2.10 -14.09 -16.37
C ASP A 140 -1.84 -14.46 -14.89
N TYR A 141 -1.04 -13.66 -14.17
CA TYR A 141 -0.84 -13.84 -12.73
C TYR A 141 -2.13 -13.70 -11.92
N ARG A 142 -3.00 -12.75 -12.28
CA ARG A 142 -4.29 -12.56 -11.59
C ARG A 142 -5.20 -13.75 -11.84
N GLU A 143 -5.20 -14.31 -13.05
CA GLU A 143 -5.98 -15.48 -13.41
C GLU A 143 -5.50 -16.73 -12.68
N ARG A 144 -4.19 -16.99 -12.67
CA ARG A 144 -3.59 -18.11 -11.92
C ARG A 144 -3.84 -18.02 -10.41
N MET A 145 -3.93 -16.81 -9.86
CA MET A 145 -4.28 -16.58 -8.45
C MET A 145 -5.79 -16.71 -8.17
N ARG A 146 -6.64 -16.62 -9.21
CA ARG A 146 -8.09 -16.83 -9.10
C ARG A 146 -8.47 -18.29 -9.22
N LYS A 147 -7.75 -19.06 -10.04
CA LYS A 147 -8.00 -20.51 -10.21
C LYS A 147 -7.60 -21.27 -8.93
N PRO A 148 -8.44 -22.18 -8.44
CA PRO A 148 -8.10 -23.01 -7.29
C PRO A 148 -7.01 -24.03 -7.71
N LYS A 149 -6.17 -24.44 -6.76
CA LYS A 149 -4.91 -25.17 -7.03
C LYS A 149 -5.09 -26.58 -7.62
N ASP A 150 -6.31 -27.09 -7.61
CA ASP A 150 -6.75 -28.38 -8.11
C ASP A 150 -6.91 -28.43 -9.64
N GLU A 151 -6.90 -27.28 -10.32
CA GLU A 151 -6.99 -27.18 -11.79
C GLU A 151 -5.69 -26.78 -12.50
N LEU A 152 -4.53 -26.83 -11.81
CA LEU A 152 -3.21 -26.44 -12.37
C LEU A 152 -2.30 -27.63 -12.68
#